data_AF-A0A924TZS7-F1
#
_entry.id   AF-A0A924TZS7-F1
#
_cell.length_a   1.000
_cell.length_b   1.000
_cell.length_c   1.000
_cell.angle_alpha   90.00
_cell.angle_beta   90.00
_cell.angle_gamma   90.00
#
_symmetry.space_group_name_H-M   'P 1'
#
loop_
_entity.id
_entity.type
_entity.pdbx_description
1 polymer ?
#
loop_
_entity_poly.entity_id
_entity_poly.type
_entity_poly.pdbx_seq_one_letter_code
_entity_poly.pdbx_strand_id
1 'polypeptide(L)'
;SGTDGQVHRLDRHPIMSAHPVTPMPEADLARHLAAQTAQQIVRFELPNFATDRLAMDDELERMVASAPDAILFDGATRGHLTEVGRLLEGLSRSNRPHSRPLFVVGSSGLEYAMTQWWRESGALAAVGAALTVDSQSFEAVPQVLAVSGSASPLSALQIDAAVAAGFVDLPVDARALVADSGWQDSLGGLTDQAIQALQQGHSVMLHTARGVHDPRIEALIAALVAGGLTRDQARHEGGRLLGRRLGQLVDTVLRAVPLRRLLLSGGDTSSQITQRLAPDALLIAARLAPGAPLCRVVSRERHLQQLQIALKGGQMGQADYFVKALRGTVQTGP
;
A
#
# COMPACT_ATOMS: atom_id res chain seq x y z
N SER A 1 7.54 -4.43 -11.84
CA SER A 1 7.97 -3.04 -12.10
C SER A 1 8.05 -2.84 -13.61
N GLY A 2 7.00 -2.28 -14.22
CA GLY A 2 7.00 -2.03 -15.67
C GLY A 2 7.65 -0.70 -15.99
N THR A 3 8.97 -0.58 -15.83
CA THR A 3 9.67 0.69 -16.07
C THR A 3 9.89 0.99 -17.55
N ASP A 4 9.91 -0.03 -18.40
CA ASP A 4 10.09 0.07 -19.85
C ASP A 4 9.12 -0.82 -20.66
N GLY A 5 8.20 -1.53 -19.98
CA GLY A 5 7.24 -2.44 -20.61
C GLY A 5 7.85 -3.75 -21.14
N GLN A 6 9.14 -4.02 -20.88
CA GLN A 6 9.81 -5.23 -21.34
C GLN A 6 9.91 -6.29 -20.23
N VAL A 7 10.01 -7.56 -20.65
CA VAL A 7 10.26 -8.68 -19.75
C VAL A 7 11.76 -8.89 -19.62
N HIS A 8 12.28 -8.73 -18.41
CA HIS A 8 13.69 -8.94 -18.09
C HIS A 8 13.84 -10.16 -17.19
N ARG A 9 14.94 -10.91 -17.37
CA ARG A 9 15.43 -11.77 -16.30
C ARG A 9 15.87 -10.90 -15.12
N LEU A 10 15.64 -11.37 -13.89
CA LEU A 10 15.86 -10.56 -12.70
C LEU A 10 17.31 -10.07 -12.56
N ASP A 11 18.28 -10.92 -12.90
CA ASP A 11 19.72 -10.65 -12.93
C ASP A 11 20.18 -9.67 -14.03
N ARG A 12 19.29 -9.36 -14.98
CA ARG A 12 19.54 -8.44 -16.09
C ARG A 12 18.61 -7.23 -16.08
N HIS A 13 17.64 -7.19 -15.17
CA HIS A 13 16.69 -6.10 -15.08
C HIS A 13 17.42 -4.81 -14.69
N PRO A 14 17.28 -3.70 -15.44
CA PRO A 14 18.13 -2.51 -15.32
C PRO A 14 18.15 -1.89 -13.92
N ILE A 15 17.04 -2.02 -13.19
CA ILE A 15 16.90 -1.53 -11.81
C ILE A 15 17.25 -2.59 -10.76
N MET A 16 16.84 -3.85 -10.93
CA MET A 16 16.97 -4.86 -9.87
C MET A 16 18.40 -5.39 -9.76
N SER A 17 19.10 -5.58 -10.88
CA SER A 17 20.48 -6.09 -10.87
C SER A 17 21.46 -5.11 -10.23
N ALA A 18 21.20 -3.80 -10.35
CA ALA A 18 22.00 -2.71 -9.80
C ALA A 18 21.30 -1.98 -8.64
N HIS A 19 20.30 -2.60 -8.00
CA HIS A 19 19.55 -1.94 -6.92
C HIS A 19 20.50 -1.55 -5.78
N PRO A 20 20.47 -0.30 -5.28
CA PRO A 20 21.49 0.21 -4.34
C PRO A 20 21.48 -0.48 -2.97
N VAL A 21 20.38 -1.13 -2.59
CA VAL A 21 20.22 -1.80 -1.29
C VAL A 21 20.19 -3.32 -1.42
N THR A 22 19.58 -3.84 -2.48
CA THR A 22 19.29 -5.27 -2.66
C THR A 22 19.53 -5.66 -4.12
N PRO A 23 20.78 -5.55 -4.61
CA PRO A 23 21.08 -5.92 -5.98
C PRO A 23 20.78 -7.41 -6.17
N MET A 24 20.15 -7.75 -7.29
CA MET A 24 19.78 -9.12 -7.64
C MET A 24 20.70 -9.63 -8.76
N PRO A 25 21.84 -10.27 -8.46
CA PRO A 25 22.78 -10.77 -9.46
C PRO A 25 22.42 -12.18 -9.99
N GLU A 26 21.42 -12.84 -9.40
CA GLU A 26 21.01 -14.21 -9.72
C GLU A 26 19.49 -14.25 -9.92
N ALA A 27 19.05 -14.87 -11.02
CA ALA A 27 17.65 -15.01 -11.38
C ALA A 27 17.09 -16.41 -11.05
N ASP A 28 17.94 -17.42 -10.89
CA ASP A 28 17.55 -18.70 -10.33
C ASP A 28 17.32 -18.54 -8.83
N LEU A 29 16.04 -18.46 -8.44
CA LEU A 29 15.67 -18.17 -7.06
C LEU A 29 16.17 -19.23 -6.07
N ALA A 30 16.24 -20.50 -6.45
CA ALA A 30 16.78 -21.53 -5.56
C ALA A 30 18.28 -21.37 -5.35
N ARG A 31 19.04 -20.98 -6.38
CA ARG A 31 20.48 -20.62 -6.23
C ARG A 31 20.66 -19.35 -5.40
N HIS A 32 19.82 -18.34 -5.62
CA HIS A 32 19.85 -17.11 -4.85
C HIS A 32 19.58 -17.37 -3.36
N LEU A 33 18.57 -18.17 -3.04
CA LEU A 33 18.23 -18.54 -1.66
C LEU A 33 19.29 -19.45 -1.02
N ALA A 34 19.92 -20.36 -1.78
CA ALA A 34 21.00 -21.21 -1.27
C ALA A 34 22.22 -20.42 -0.77
N ALA A 35 22.40 -19.16 -1.19
CA ALA A 35 23.42 -18.27 -0.63
C ALA A 35 23.07 -17.74 0.78
N GLN A 36 21.83 -17.91 1.24
CA GLN A 36 21.29 -17.37 2.49
C GLN A 36 20.87 -18.47 3.49
N THR A 37 20.77 -19.73 3.04
CA THR A 37 20.32 -20.85 3.87
C THR A 37 20.97 -22.17 3.42
N ALA A 38 21.13 -23.11 4.34
CA ALA A 38 21.59 -24.48 4.06
C ALA A 38 20.45 -25.44 3.69
N GLN A 39 19.21 -24.94 3.67
CA GLN A 39 18.01 -25.72 3.35
C GLN A 39 18.08 -26.33 1.94
N GLN A 40 17.65 -27.58 1.82
CA GLN A 40 17.51 -28.30 0.56
C GLN A 40 16.23 -27.84 -0.16
N ILE A 41 16.38 -26.97 -1.15
CA ILE A 41 15.28 -26.44 -1.96
C ILE A 41 15.24 -27.21 -3.29
N VAL A 42 14.15 -27.94 -3.53
CA VAL A 42 13.88 -28.59 -4.83
C VAL A 42 12.89 -27.76 -5.65
N ARG A 43 12.80 -28.01 -6.96
CA ARG A 43 11.98 -27.22 -7.89
C ARG A 43 10.86 -28.07 -8.50
N PHE A 44 9.64 -27.55 -8.49
CA PHE A 44 8.52 -28.04 -9.28
C PHE A 44 8.41 -27.13 -10.50
N GLU A 45 8.90 -27.60 -11.63
CA GLU A 45 9.26 -26.77 -12.79
C GLU A 45 8.12 -26.66 -13.81
N LEU A 46 8.24 -25.71 -14.75
CA LEU A 46 7.23 -25.49 -15.80
C LEU A 46 6.76 -26.76 -16.54
N PRO A 47 7.62 -27.72 -16.92
CA PRO A 47 7.17 -28.94 -17.60
C PRO A 47 6.19 -29.79 -16.80
N ASN A 48 6.24 -29.75 -15.45
CA ASN A 48 5.32 -30.49 -14.61
C ASN A 48 3.87 -30.03 -14.82
N PHE A 49 3.65 -28.72 -15.08
CA PHE A 49 2.34 -28.16 -15.37
C PHE A 49 1.77 -28.52 -16.75
N ALA A 50 2.56 -29.12 -17.65
CA ALA A 50 2.09 -29.59 -18.95
C ALA A 50 1.48 -31.00 -18.89
N THR A 51 1.58 -31.68 -17.74
CA THR A 51 0.99 -33.00 -17.50
C THR A 51 -0.47 -32.90 -17.04
N ASP A 52 -1.15 -34.01 -16.83
CA ASP A 52 -2.47 -34.00 -16.20
C ASP A 52 -2.37 -33.84 -14.67
N ARG A 53 -3.49 -33.55 -14.01
CA ARG A 53 -3.50 -33.31 -12.56
C ARG A 53 -3.04 -34.52 -11.73
N LEU A 54 -3.27 -35.74 -12.20
CA LEU A 54 -2.85 -36.95 -11.48
C LEU A 54 -1.32 -37.06 -11.51
N ALA A 55 -0.72 -36.86 -12.68
CA ALA A 55 0.74 -36.85 -12.82
C ALA A 55 1.41 -35.71 -12.03
N MET A 56 0.78 -34.52 -11.96
CA MET A 56 1.25 -33.44 -11.09
C MET A 56 1.22 -33.83 -9.60
N ASP A 57 0.13 -34.48 -9.16
CA ASP A 57 -0.02 -34.92 -7.78
C ASP A 57 1.02 -35.98 -7.42
N ASP A 58 1.19 -37.00 -8.26
CA ASP A 58 2.18 -38.07 -8.09
C ASP A 58 3.61 -37.52 -8.02
N GLU A 59 3.95 -36.57 -8.90
CA GLU A 59 5.26 -35.93 -8.89
C GLU A 59 5.50 -35.12 -7.62
N LEU A 60 4.51 -34.33 -7.18
CA LEU A 60 4.61 -33.58 -5.94
C LEU A 60 4.74 -34.52 -4.74
N GLU A 61 3.98 -35.62 -4.70
CA GLU A 61 4.08 -36.63 -3.65
C GLU A 61 5.48 -37.26 -3.60
N ARG A 62 6.05 -37.59 -4.76
CA ARG A 62 7.42 -38.09 -4.89
C ARG A 62 8.45 -37.07 -4.36
N MET A 63 8.29 -35.79 -4.69
CA MET A 63 9.15 -34.72 -4.18
C MET A 63 9.02 -34.54 -2.67
N VAL A 64 7.81 -34.62 -2.11
CA VAL A 64 7.64 -34.53 -0.65
C VAL A 64 8.19 -35.78 0.05
N ALA A 65 8.09 -36.96 -0.57
CA ALA A 65 8.62 -38.21 -0.04
C ALA A 65 10.16 -38.21 0.05
N SER A 66 10.87 -37.43 -0.78
CA SER A 66 12.31 -37.21 -0.61
C SER A 66 12.67 -36.25 0.54
N ALA A 67 11.67 -35.76 1.27
CA ALA A 67 11.79 -34.91 2.45
C ALA A 67 12.72 -33.68 2.28
N PRO A 68 12.54 -32.85 1.22
CA PRO A 68 13.26 -31.59 1.10
C PRO A 68 12.83 -30.60 2.18
N ASP A 69 13.66 -29.60 2.44
CA ASP A 69 13.31 -28.51 3.36
C ASP A 69 12.28 -27.55 2.75
N ALA A 70 12.30 -27.38 1.42
CA ALA A 70 11.34 -26.56 0.68
C ALA A 70 11.16 -27.02 -0.77
N ILE A 71 10.01 -26.68 -1.35
CA ILE A 71 9.71 -26.86 -2.77
C ILE A 71 9.41 -25.48 -3.38
N LEU A 72 10.18 -25.09 -4.39
CA LEU A 72 9.97 -23.89 -5.17
C LEU A 72 9.11 -24.23 -6.40
N PHE A 73 7.97 -23.56 -6.56
CA PHE A 73 7.09 -23.75 -7.72
C PHE A 73 7.36 -22.70 -8.79
N ASP A 74 7.53 -23.14 -10.03
CA ASP A 74 7.53 -22.27 -11.20
C ASP A 74 6.12 -21.73 -11.50
N GLY A 75 6.05 -20.65 -12.29
CA GLY A 75 4.79 -20.09 -12.76
C GLY A 75 5.00 -19.06 -13.86
N ALA A 76 4.27 -19.22 -14.97
CA ALA A 76 4.31 -18.29 -16.11
C ALA A 76 2.91 -17.81 -16.51
N THR A 77 1.86 -18.48 -16.05
CA THR A 77 0.48 -18.20 -16.42
C THR A 77 -0.43 -18.16 -15.21
N ARG A 78 -1.60 -17.55 -15.39
CA ARG A 78 -2.67 -17.57 -14.39
C ARG A 78 -3.10 -19.00 -14.05
N GLY A 79 -3.12 -19.90 -15.04
CA GLY A 79 -3.45 -21.32 -14.85
C GLY A 79 -2.45 -22.03 -13.94
N HIS A 80 -1.14 -21.76 -14.10
CA HIS A 80 -0.13 -22.36 -13.21
C HIS A 80 -0.34 -21.93 -11.76
N LEU A 81 -0.68 -20.66 -11.50
CA LEU A 81 -1.01 -20.20 -10.15
C LEU A 81 -2.21 -20.96 -9.57
N THR A 82 -3.26 -21.20 -10.36
CA THR A 82 -4.42 -21.97 -9.89
C THR A 82 -4.03 -23.41 -9.52
N GLU A 83 -3.22 -24.08 -10.34
CA GLU A 83 -2.72 -25.43 -10.04
C GLU A 83 -1.81 -25.45 -8.81
N VAL A 84 -0.94 -24.45 -8.61
CA VAL A 84 -0.17 -24.31 -7.36
C VAL A 84 -1.10 -24.21 -6.16
N GLY A 85 -2.18 -23.41 -6.24
CA GLY A 85 -3.18 -23.33 -5.18
C GLY A 85 -3.85 -24.67 -4.87
N ARG A 86 -4.17 -25.45 -5.92
CA ARG A 86 -4.71 -26.81 -5.79
C ARG A 86 -3.75 -27.75 -5.08
N LEU A 87 -2.50 -27.78 -5.53
CA LEU A 87 -1.44 -28.63 -5.00
C LEU A 87 -1.17 -28.32 -3.52
N LEU A 88 -1.08 -27.04 -3.15
CA LEU A 88 -0.88 -26.61 -1.77
C LEU A 88 -2.06 -26.98 -0.86
N GLU A 89 -3.30 -26.82 -1.33
CA GLU A 89 -4.50 -27.25 -0.61
C GLU A 89 -4.55 -28.78 -0.46
N GLY A 90 -4.13 -29.53 -1.49
CA GLY A 90 -4.01 -30.99 -1.43
C GLY A 90 -3.01 -31.43 -0.37
N LEU A 91 -1.83 -30.82 -0.35
CA LEU A 91 -0.80 -31.08 0.66
C LEU A 91 -1.29 -30.78 2.07
N SER A 92 -1.98 -29.64 2.28
CA SER A 92 -2.46 -29.23 3.61
C SER A 92 -3.54 -30.16 4.18
N ARG A 93 -4.33 -30.81 3.31
CA ARG A 93 -5.38 -31.78 3.69
C ARG A 93 -4.91 -33.22 3.77
N SER A 94 -3.70 -33.52 3.31
CA SER A 94 -3.19 -34.90 3.31
C SER A 94 -3.07 -35.42 4.75
N ASN A 95 -3.79 -36.50 5.08
CA ASN A 95 -3.78 -37.13 6.40
C ASN A 95 -2.50 -37.95 6.63
N ARG A 96 -1.32 -37.33 6.52
CA ARG A 96 -0.06 -38.04 6.80
C ARG A 96 0.16 -38.13 8.31
N PRO A 97 0.63 -39.28 8.84
CA PRO A 97 1.04 -39.39 10.23
C PRO A 97 2.09 -38.30 10.53
N HIS A 98 1.89 -37.51 11.59
CA HIS A 98 2.78 -36.40 11.98
C HIS A 98 2.82 -35.22 10.98
N SER A 99 1.74 -35.00 10.22
CA SER A 99 1.61 -33.82 9.35
C SER A 99 1.83 -32.54 10.15
N ARG A 100 2.90 -31.81 9.81
CA ARG A 100 3.14 -30.46 10.32
C ARG A 100 2.29 -29.46 9.52
N PRO A 101 1.91 -28.32 10.11
CA PRO A 101 1.28 -27.25 9.35
C PRO A 101 2.10 -26.89 8.12
N LEU A 102 1.46 -26.80 6.95
CA LEU A 102 2.12 -26.36 5.73
C LEU A 102 2.51 -24.89 5.87
N PHE A 103 3.80 -24.60 5.76
CA PHE A 103 4.32 -23.23 5.74
C PHE A 103 4.62 -22.82 4.30
N VAL A 104 4.07 -21.68 3.88
CA VAL A 104 4.20 -21.18 2.51
C VAL A 104 4.80 -19.78 2.52
N VAL A 105 5.69 -19.50 1.56
CA VAL A 105 6.35 -18.20 1.38
C VAL A 105 6.15 -17.77 -0.07
N GLY A 106 5.69 -16.53 -0.27
CA GLY A 106 5.50 -15.99 -1.60
C GLY A 106 5.07 -14.53 -1.59
N SER A 107 5.05 -13.92 -2.78
CA SER A 107 4.43 -12.61 -3.00
C SER A 107 2.90 -12.72 -3.03
N SER A 108 2.20 -11.67 -3.47
CA SER A 108 0.76 -11.74 -3.78
C SER A 108 0.39 -12.83 -4.79
N GLY A 109 1.36 -13.37 -5.54
CA GLY A 109 1.15 -14.56 -6.39
C GLY A 109 0.62 -15.77 -5.63
N LEU A 110 1.07 -15.98 -4.38
CA LEU A 110 0.55 -17.05 -3.51
C LEU A 110 -0.91 -16.81 -3.11
N GLU A 111 -1.25 -15.57 -2.76
CA GLU A 111 -2.63 -15.18 -2.46
C GLU A 111 -3.54 -15.38 -3.67
N TYR A 112 -3.06 -15.05 -4.87
CA TYR A 112 -3.76 -15.31 -6.11
C TYR A 112 -3.89 -16.81 -6.40
N ALA A 113 -2.87 -17.62 -6.15
CA ALA A 113 -2.94 -19.07 -6.33
C ALA A 113 -4.05 -19.69 -5.47
N MET A 114 -4.01 -19.45 -4.15
CA MET A 114 -5.00 -19.98 -3.20
C MET A 114 -6.42 -19.49 -3.50
N THR A 115 -6.59 -18.17 -3.70
CA THR A 115 -7.94 -17.61 -3.93
C THR A 115 -8.52 -17.93 -5.30
N GLN A 116 -7.70 -18.24 -6.31
CA GLN A 116 -8.19 -18.75 -7.59
C GLN A 116 -8.67 -20.19 -7.44
N TRP A 117 -7.88 -21.04 -6.80
CA TRP A 117 -8.26 -22.43 -6.55
C TRP A 117 -9.51 -22.54 -5.69
N TRP A 118 -9.64 -21.76 -4.62
CA TRP A 118 -10.85 -21.76 -3.79
C TRP A 118 -12.09 -21.29 -4.54
N ARG A 119 -11.95 -20.40 -5.52
CA ARG A 119 -13.08 -20.03 -6.41
C ARG A 119 -13.44 -21.18 -7.33
N GLU A 120 -12.46 -21.81 -7.99
CA GLU A 120 -12.68 -22.91 -8.92
C GLU A 120 -13.27 -24.15 -8.24
N SER A 121 -12.78 -24.49 -7.05
CA SER A 121 -13.27 -25.61 -6.24
C SER A 121 -14.59 -25.34 -5.51
N GLY A 122 -15.13 -24.11 -5.59
CA GLY A 122 -16.34 -23.71 -4.90
C GLY A 122 -16.18 -23.46 -3.39
N ALA A 123 -14.99 -23.67 -2.82
CA ALA A 123 -14.71 -23.43 -1.40
C ALA A 123 -14.95 -21.96 -0.98
N LEU A 124 -14.75 -21.00 -1.89
CA LEU A 124 -14.96 -19.58 -1.61
C LEU A 124 -16.44 -19.21 -1.53
N ALA A 125 -17.33 -19.91 -2.24
CA ALA A 125 -18.78 -19.67 -2.18
C ALA A 125 -19.35 -19.99 -0.78
N ALA A 126 -18.76 -20.96 -0.08
CA ALA A 126 -19.12 -21.31 1.30
C ALA A 126 -18.74 -20.21 2.32
N VAL A 127 -17.73 -19.39 2.01
CA VAL A 127 -17.28 -18.26 2.86
C VAL A 127 -17.94 -16.93 2.46
N GLY A 128 -18.22 -16.74 1.16
CA GLY A 128 -18.75 -15.51 0.60
C GLY A 128 -20.14 -15.10 1.11
N ALA A 129 -20.95 -16.06 1.59
CA ALA A 129 -22.25 -15.76 2.22
C ALA A 129 -22.11 -15.01 3.57
N ALA A 130 -20.95 -15.10 4.24
CA ALA A 130 -20.70 -14.48 5.54
C ALA A 130 -19.92 -13.15 5.46
N LEU A 131 -19.29 -12.84 4.31
CA LEU A 131 -18.42 -11.68 4.11
C LEU A 131 -18.83 -10.92 2.84
N THR A 132 -20.09 -10.49 2.75
CA THR A 132 -20.59 -9.62 1.68
C THR A 132 -20.13 -8.17 1.86
N VAL A 133 -18.81 -7.94 1.83
CA VAL A 133 -18.31 -6.59 1.59
C VAL A 133 -18.30 -6.40 0.08
N ASP A 134 -19.25 -5.63 -0.44
CA ASP A 134 -19.14 -5.11 -1.81
C ASP A 134 -17.92 -4.20 -1.89
N SER A 135 -16.77 -4.81 -2.16
CA SER A 135 -15.51 -4.10 -2.27
C SER A 135 -15.40 -3.29 -3.55
N GLN A 136 -16.40 -3.34 -4.44
CA GLN A 136 -16.39 -2.58 -5.70
C GLN A 136 -17.08 -1.22 -5.58
N SER A 137 -17.95 -1.04 -4.59
CA SER A 137 -18.65 0.23 -4.38
C SER A 137 -18.38 0.84 -3.00
N PHE A 138 -18.53 2.16 -2.92
CA PHE A 138 -18.55 2.88 -1.64
C PHE A 138 -19.34 4.18 -1.77
N GLU A 139 -19.95 4.60 -0.68
CA GLU A 139 -20.80 5.78 -0.63
C GLU A 139 -20.01 7.09 -0.74
N ALA A 140 -20.70 8.12 -1.23
CA ALA A 140 -20.30 9.50 -1.05
C ALA A 140 -20.22 9.85 0.44
N VAL A 141 -19.36 10.82 0.77
CA VAL A 141 -19.31 11.43 2.10
C VAL A 141 -19.45 12.95 1.96
N PRO A 142 -19.99 13.65 2.97
CA PRO A 142 -20.20 15.10 2.87
C PRO A 142 -18.88 15.87 2.73
N GLN A 143 -17.81 15.37 3.36
CA GLN A 143 -16.51 16.02 3.37
C GLN A 143 -15.38 15.02 3.62
N VAL A 144 -14.19 15.35 3.14
CA VAL A 144 -12.95 14.61 3.37
C VAL A 144 -11.82 15.53 3.82
N LEU A 145 -10.89 14.98 4.59
CA LEU A 145 -9.56 15.57 4.79
C LEU A 145 -8.57 14.80 3.91
N ALA A 146 -7.96 15.48 2.95
CA ALA A 146 -6.89 14.93 2.11
C ALA A 146 -5.55 15.56 2.49
N VAL A 147 -4.51 14.73 2.65
CA VAL A 147 -3.15 15.16 2.97
C VAL A 147 -2.17 14.51 1.98
N SER A 148 -1.46 15.32 1.20
CA SER A 148 -0.45 14.86 0.25
C SER A 148 0.94 15.34 0.62
N GLY A 149 1.81 14.41 1.00
CA GLY A 149 3.24 14.63 1.18
C GLY A 149 4.08 14.35 -0.07
N SER A 150 3.45 13.81 -1.12
CA SER A 150 4.13 13.34 -2.33
C SER A 150 4.38 14.47 -3.33
N ALA A 151 5.64 14.60 -3.76
CA ALA A 151 6.06 15.54 -4.81
C ALA A 151 5.93 14.97 -6.24
N SER A 152 5.34 13.78 -6.44
CA SER A 152 5.27 13.20 -7.79
C SER A 152 4.39 14.01 -8.75
N PRO A 153 4.64 13.97 -10.07
CA PRO A 153 3.79 14.64 -11.06
C PRO A 153 2.31 14.22 -10.99
N LEU A 154 2.02 12.93 -10.77
CA LEU A 154 0.66 12.44 -10.61
C LEU A 154 -0.02 13.02 -9.37
N SER A 155 0.72 13.17 -8.26
CA SER A 155 0.19 13.79 -7.04
C SER A 155 -0.16 15.27 -7.27
N ALA A 156 0.62 16.00 -8.06
CA ALA A 156 0.27 17.37 -8.46
C ALA A 156 -1.05 17.41 -9.23
N LEU A 157 -1.22 16.56 -10.26
CA LEU A 157 -2.48 16.47 -11.02
C LEU A 157 -3.69 16.12 -10.13
N GLN A 158 -3.49 15.27 -9.12
CA GLN A 158 -4.55 14.92 -8.17
C GLN A 158 -4.92 16.07 -7.23
N ILE A 159 -3.94 16.84 -6.78
CA ILE A 159 -4.16 18.07 -6.01
C ILE A 159 -4.92 19.08 -6.88
N ASP A 160 -4.49 19.29 -8.12
CA ASP A 160 -5.13 20.20 -9.08
C ASP A 160 -6.61 19.85 -9.28
N ALA A 161 -6.90 18.56 -9.51
CA ALA A 161 -8.25 18.08 -9.71
C ALA A 161 -9.13 18.25 -8.45
N ALA A 162 -8.57 18.06 -7.25
CA ALA A 162 -9.29 18.26 -5.99
C ALA A 162 -9.63 19.74 -5.78
N VAL A 163 -8.67 20.64 -5.98
CA VAL A 163 -8.86 22.09 -5.85
C VAL A 163 -9.88 22.59 -6.88
N ALA A 164 -9.78 22.14 -8.13
CA ALA A 164 -10.76 22.46 -9.17
C ALA A 164 -12.17 21.93 -8.85
N ALA A 165 -12.29 20.87 -8.06
CA ALA A 165 -13.55 20.32 -7.59
C ALA A 165 -14.10 21.00 -6.32
N GLY A 166 -13.45 22.06 -5.83
CA GLY A 166 -13.94 22.87 -4.70
C GLY A 166 -13.35 22.52 -3.34
N PHE A 167 -12.26 21.75 -3.28
CA PHE A 167 -11.54 21.53 -2.02
C PHE A 167 -10.82 22.81 -1.62
N VAL A 168 -10.81 23.14 -0.34
CA VAL A 168 -10.00 24.24 0.19
C VAL A 168 -8.52 23.84 0.07
N ASP A 169 -7.79 24.62 -0.72
CA ASP A 169 -6.35 24.44 -0.97
C ASP A 169 -5.53 24.97 0.20
N LEU A 170 -4.89 24.07 0.96
CA LEU A 170 -4.03 24.43 2.10
C LEU A 170 -2.58 24.00 1.84
N PRO A 171 -1.76 24.86 1.22
CA PRO A 171 -0.34 24.58 1.07
C PRO A 171 0.37 24.63 2.43
N VAL A 172 1.15 23.59 2.72
CA VAL A 172 1.98 23.50 3.92
C VAL A 172 3.31 24.19 3.68
N ASP A 173 3.68 25.17 4.51
CA ASP A 173 5.04 25.69 4.57
C ASP A 173 5.92 24.69 5.33
N ALA A 174 6.55 23.80 4.59
CA ALA A 174 7.39 22.75 5.13
C ALA A 174 8.61 23.30 5.89
N ARG A 175 9.15 24.46 5.49
CA ARG A 175 10.27 25.08 6.20
C ARG A 175 9.80 25.61 7.56
N ALA A 176 8.72 26.38 7.59
CA ALA A 176 8.18 26.94 8.83
C ALA A 176 7.80 25.84 9.82
N LEU A 177 7.23 24.75 9.32
CA LEU A 177 6.92 23.61 10.16
C LEU A 177 8.14 22.80 10.55
N VAL A 178 9.30 22.89 9.88
CA VAL A 178 10.45 22.02 10.14
C VAL A 178 11.59 22.72 10.87
N ALA A 179 12.09 23.80 10.28
CA ALA A 179 13.35 24.45 10.62
C ALA A 179 13.19 25.68 11.53
N ASP A 180 12.03 26.31 11.54
CA ASP A 180 11.82 27.55 12.28
C ASP A 180 11.51 27.28 13.77
N SER A 181 11.96 28.16 14.67
CA SER A 181 11.77 28.01 16.11
C SER A 181 10.30 28.16 16.55
N GLY A 182 9.49 28.88 15.77
CA GLY A 182 8.06 29.10 16.00
C GLY A 182 7.14 28.09 15.30
N TRP A 183 7.64 26.90 14.96
CA TRP A 183 6.88 25.91 14.21
C TRP A 183 5.53 25.53 14.85
N GLN A 184 5.39 25.64 16.17
CA GLN A 184 4.14 25.36 16.88
C GLN A 184 3.03 26.34 16.47
N ASP A 185 3.36 27.63 16.30
CA ASP A 185 2.39 28.65 15.91
C ASP A 185 1.98 28.44 14.45
N SER A 186 2.94 28.12 13.58
CA SER A 186 2.64 27.75 12.19
C SER A 186 1.78 26.50 12.09
N LEU A 187 2.04 25.48 12.93
CA LEU A 187 1.24 24.27 12.99
C LEU A 187 -0.17 24.56 13.51
N GLY A 188 -0.29 25.37 14.57
CA GLY A 188 -1.56 25.80 15.15
C GLY A 188 -2.41 26.55 14.13
N GLY A 189 -1.85 27.59 13.50
CA GLY A 189 -2.56 28.36 12.49
C GLY A 189 -3.02 27.54 11.28
N LEU A 190 -2.22 26.57 10.83
CA LEU A 190 -2.63 25.65 9.76
C LEU A 190 -3.71 24.67 10.23
N THR A 191 -3.62 24.20 11.47
CA THR A 191 -4.63 23.33 12.10
C THR A 191 -5.98 24.06 12.19
N ASP A 192 -5.97 25.30 12.65
CA ASP A 192 -7.17 26.14 12.80
C ASP A 192 -7.83 26.41 11.44
N GLN A 193 -7.04 26.71 10.41
CA GLN A 193 -7.54 26.87 9.03
C GLN A 193 -8.22 25.59 8.52
N ALA A 194 -7.61 24.42 8.75
CA ALA A 194 -8.21 23.15 8.36
C ALA A 194 -9.51 22.88 9.11
N ILE A 195 -9.54 23.09 10.44
CA ILE A 195 -10.74 22.94 11.27
C ILE A 195 -11.84 23.87 10.79
N GLN A 196 -11.54 25.16 10.57
CA GLN A 196 -12.52 26.15 10.13
C GLN A 196 -13.14 25.77 8.78
N ALA A 197 -12.31 25.37 7.81
CA ALA A 197 -12.79 24.94 6.49
C ALA A 197 -13.74 23.73 6.58
N LEU A 198 -13.38 22.73 7.38
CA LEU A 198 -14.20 21.53 7.59
C LEU A 198 -15.49 21.83 8.38
N GLN A 199 -15.45 22.73 9.36
CA GLN A 199 -16.65 23.17 10.09
C GLN A 199 -17.63 23.92 9.20
N GLN A 200 -17.14 24.57 8.13
CA GLN A 200 -17.95 25.18 7.08
C GLN A 200 -18.46 24.18 6.04
N GLY A 201 -18.16 22.88 6.20
CA GLY A 201 -18.61 21.81 5.31
C GLY A 201 -17.76 21.61 4.05
N HIS A 202 -16.58 22.25 3.97
CA HIS A 202 -15.69 22.08 2.83
C HIS A 202 -14.77 20.88 3.01
N SER A 203 -14.46 20.18 1.91
CA SER A 203 -13.33 19.25 1.91
C SER A 203 -12.01 20.02 1.87
N VAL A 204 -10.97 19.49 2.51
CA VAL A 204 -9.65 20.14 2.63
C VAL A 204 -8.59 19.34 1.90
N MET A 205 -7.72 20.03 1.16
CA MET A 205 -6.54 19.46 0.51
C MET A 205 -5.27 20.10 1.09
N LEU A 206 -4.67 19.44 2.08
CA LEU A 206 -3.36 19.80 2.64
C LEU A 206 -2.23 19.21 1.78
N HIS A 207 -1.26 19.99 1.36
CA HIS A 207 -0.11 19.45 0.61
C HIS A 207 1.21 20.12 0.91
N THR A 208 2.28 19.32 1.03
CA THR A 208 3.64 19.80 1.27
C THR A 208 4.40 20.13 -0.01
N ALA A 209 3.94 19.60 -1.14
CA ALA A 209 4.51 19.82 -2.46
C ALA A 209 3.46 19.61 -3.55
N ARG A 210 3.61 20.33 -4.65
CA ARG A 210 2.80 20.24 -5.87
C ARG A 210 3.73 20.02 -7.07
N GLY A 211 4.34 18.83 -7.11
CA GLY A 211 5.32 18.43 -8.13
C GLY A 211 6.77 18.50 -7.65
N VAL A 212 7.68 17.94 -8.44
CA VAL A 212 9.10 17.76 -8.07
C VAL A 212 9.91 19.06 -8.05
N HIS A 213 9.39 20.11 -8.70
CA HIS A 213 10.00 21.43 -8.78
C HIS A 213 9.35 22.45 -7.84
N ASP A 214 8.55 21.98 -6.88
CA ASP A 214 7.93 22.87 -5.90
C ASP A 214 9.00 23.56 -5.05
N PRO A 215 9.02 24.90 -4.99
CA PRO A 215 10.07 25.65 -4.29
C PRO A 215 10.12 25.35 -2.79
N ARG A 216 9.03 24.86 -2.19
CA ARG A 216 8.97 24.49 -0.77
C ARG A 216 9.89 23.32 -0.42
N ILE A 217 10.15 22.42 -1.38
CA ILE A 217 11.08 21.31 -1.21
C ILE A 217 12.50 21.84 -1.01
N GLU A 218 12.96 22.71 -1.90
CA GLU A 218 14.31 23.28 -1.81
C GLU A 218 14.43 24.24 -0.62
N ALA A 219 13.39 25.02 -0.31
CA ALA A 219 13.39 25.92 0.85
C ALA A 219 13.61 25.16 2.17
N LEU A 220 12.96 24.00 2.33
CA LEU A 220 13.18 23.12 3.48
C LEU A 220 14.61 22.57 3.51
N ILE A 221 15.06 21.99 2.39
CA ILE A 221 16.39 21.38 2.30
C ILE A 221 17.48 22.41 2.60
N ALA A 222 17.40 23.60 2.00
CA ALA A 222 18.36 24.68 2.20
C ALA A 222 18.41 25.14 3.67
N ALA A 223 17.25 25.26 4.33
CA ALA A 223 17.20 25.65 5.75
C ALA A 223 17.88 24.61 6.66
N LEU A 224 17.64 23.31 6.41
CA LEU A 224 18.26 22.23 7.16
C LEU A 224 19.77 22.08 6.88
N VAL A 225 20.19 22.33 5.64
CA VAL A 225 21.61 22.34 5.27
C VAL A 225 22.34 23.51 5.93
N ALA A 226 21.72 24.69 5.99
CA ALA A 226 22.25 25.84 6.74
C ALA A 226 22.39 25.53 8.25
N GLY A 227 21.56 24.62 8.77
CA GLY A 227 21.65 24.07 10.12
C GLY A 227 22.70 22.96 10.32
N GLY A 228 23.48 22.62 9.29
CA GLY A 228 24.61 21.68 9.37
C GLY A 228 24.34 20.26 8.87
N LEU A 229 23.16 19.98 8.30
CA LEU A 229 22.89 18.67 7.68
C LEU A 229 23.44 18.58 6.25
N THR A 230 23.81 17.38 5.82
CA THR A 230 24.00 17.10 4.38
C THR A 230 22.66 17.15 3.65
N ARG A 231 22.66 17.33 2.32
CA ARG A 231 21.41 17.36 1.53
C ARG A 231 20.59 16.07 1.66
N ASP A 232 21.25 14.91 1.71
CA ASP A 232 20.54 13.63 1.85
C ASP A 232 19.95 13.46 3.26
N GLN A 233 20.69 13.84 4.31
CA GLN A 233 20.13 13.88 5.66
C GLN A 233 18.95 14.86 5.76
N ALA A 234 19.07 16.05 5.17
CA ALA A 234 18.01 17.06 5.15
C ALA A 234 16.73 16.53 4.47
N ARG A 235 16.86 15.78 3.37
CA ARG A 235 15.72 15.13 2.69
C ARG A 235 15.02 14.11 3.59
N HIS A 236 15.79 13.17 4.15
CA HIS A 236 15.22 12.09 4.96
C HIS A 236 14.67 12.59 6.31
N GLU A 237 15.46 13.35 7.05
CA GLU A 237 15.09 13.86 8.38
C GLU A 237 14.00 14.93 8.28
N GLY A 238 14.10 15.84 7.30
CA GLY A 238 13.10 16.87 7.05
C GLY A 238 11.74 16.28 6.69
N GLY A 239 11.70 15.31 5.77
CA GLY A 239 10.47 14.59 5.42
C GLY A 239 9.85 13.85 6.61
N ARG A 240 10.68 13.17 7.41
CA ARG A 240 10.23 12.45 8.61
C ARG A 240 9.66 13.39 9.68
N LEU A 241 10.34 14.49 9.98
CA LEU A 241 9.89 15.46 10.99
C LEU A 241 8.63 16.19 10.55
N LEU A 242 8.54 16.56 9.26
CA LEU A 242 7.33 17.11 8.67
C LEU A 242 6.15 16.13 8.80
N GLY A 243 6.36 14.85 8.46
CA GLY A 243 5.34 13.82 8.62
C GLY A 243 4.83 13.67 10.06
N ARG A 244 5.71 13.75 11.07
CA ARG A 244 5.31 13.72 12.48
C ARG A 244 4.42 14.90 12.86
N ARG A 245 4.80 16.11 12.43
CA ARG A 245 4.03 17.34 12.70
C ARG A 245 2.69 17.33 11.98
N LEU A 246 2.63 16.83 10.75
CA LEU A 246 1.36 16.59 10.05
C LEU A 246 0.51 15.54 10.76
N GLY A 247 1.12 14.51 11.34
CA GLY A 247 0.41 13.54 12.20
C GLY A 247 -0.27 14.22 13.39
N GLN A 248 0.45 15.13 14.07
CA GLN A 248 -0.12 15.93 15.17
C GLN A 248 -1.29 16.80 14.68
N LEU A 249 -1.14 17.50 13.56
CA LEU A 249 -2.21 18.30 12.97
C LEU A 249 -3.44 17.45 12.65
N VAL A 250 -3.27 16.31 11.96
CA VAL A 250 -4.38 15.44 11.57
C VAL A 250 -5.11 14.88 12.78
N ASP A 251 -4.39 14.43 13.81
CA ASP A 251 -4.98 13.97 15.07
C ASP A 251 -5.81 15.07 15.74
N THR A 252 -5.30 16.30 15.80
CA THR A 252 -6.04 17.46 16.33
C THR A 252 -7.30 17.75 15.51
N VAL A 253 -7.20 17.76 14.17
CA VAL A 253 -8.34 18.00 13.28
C VAL A 253 -9.42 16.94 13.47
N LEU A 254 -9.06 15.66 13.51
CA LEU A 254 -10.02 14.56 13.67
C LEU A 254 -10.71 14.56 15.04
N ARG A 255 -10.04 15.06 16.08
CA ARG A 255 -10.65 15.27 17.41
C ARG A 255 -11.63 16.44 17.42
N ALA A 256 -11.35 17.50 16.66
CA ALA A 256 -12.17 18.69 16.58
C ALA A 256 -13.37 18.56 15.64
N VAL A 257 -13.20 17.84 14.53
CA VAL A 257 -14.22 17.66 13.49
C VAL A 257 -14.39 16.17 13.18
N PRO A 258 -15.55 15.57 13.52
CA PRO A 258 -15.84 14.18 13.17
C PRO A 258 -15.91 14.00 11.65
N LEU A 259 -14.92 13.30 11.07
CA LEU A 259 -14.84 13.02 9.64
C LEU A 259 -15.07 11.54 9.35
N ARG A 260 -15.78 11.26 8.25
CA ARG A 260 -15.97 9.88 7.76
C ARG A 260 -14.76 9.37 6.98
N ARG A 261 -13.94 10.24 6.38
CA ARG A 261 -12.89 9.82 5.44
C ARG A 261 -11.63 10.70 5.47
N LEU A 262 -10.48 10.07 5.70
CA LEU A 262 -9.13 10.62 5.63
C LEU A 262 -8.38 10.02 4.44
N LEU A 263 -7.75 10.85 3.62
CA LEU A 263 -7.04 10.43 2.41
C LEU A 263 -5.58 10.84 2.52
N LEU A 264 -4.66 9.87 2.55
CA LEU A 264 -3.23 10.12 2.71
C LEU A 264 -2.46 9.71 1.46
N SER A 265 -1.58 10.60 1.00
CA SER A 265 -0.78 10.44 -0.21
C SER A 265 0.70 10.66 0.08
N GLY A 266 1.53 9.67 -0.26
CA GLY A 266 2.98 9.67 -0.05
C GLY A 266 3.37 8.74 1.11
N GLY A 267 4.33 7.85 0.87
CA GLY A 267 4.69 6.77 1.80
C GLY A 267 5.07 7.27 3.18
N ASP A 268 6.12 8.10 3.27
CA ASP A 268 6.62 8.60 4.55
C ASP A 268 5.57 9.40 5.34
N THR A 269 4.86 10.31 4.68
CA THR A 269 3.81 11.12 5.30
C THR A 269 2.66 10.25 5.79
N SER A 270 2.19 9.31 4.97
CA SER A 270 1.12 8.39 5.36
C SER A 270 1.55 7.54 6.54
N SER A 271 2.77 7.01 6.53
CA SER A 271 3.31 6.20 7.63
C SER A 271 3.39 6.99 8.94
N GLN A 272 3.90 8.23 8.93
CA GLN A 272 4.00 9.04 10.15
C GLN A 272 2.62 9.44 10.70
N ILE A 273 1.68 9.82 9.83
CA ILE A 273 0.31 10.14 10.26
C ILE A 273 -0.38 8.90 10.82
N THR A 274 -0.32 7.75 10.14
CA THR A 274 -0.93 6.50 10.63
C THR A 274 -0.29 6.03 11.93
N GLN A 275 1.03 6.17 12.11
CA GLN A 275 1.71 5.88 13.38
C GLN A 275 1.20 6.77 14.52
N ARG A 276 0.91 8.05 14.25
CA ARG A 276 0.35 8.97 15.24
C ARG A 276 -1.09 8.61 15.59
N LEU A 277 -1.91 8.26 14.60
CA LEU A 277 -3.30 7.85 14.83
C LEU A 277 -3.41 6.47 15.51
N ALA A 278 -2.40 5.62 15.33
CA ALA A 278 -2.25 4.31 15.97
C ALA A 278 -3.53 3.45 15.94
N PRO A 279 -4.11 3.15 14.75
CA PRO A 279 -5.23 2.22 14.67
C PRO A 279 -4.80 0.81 15.08
N ASP A 280 -5.69 0.07 15.75
CA ASP A 280 -5.47 -1.33 16.12
C ASP A 280 -5.42 -2.24 14.87
N ALA A 281 -6.25 -1.93 13.86
CA ALA A 281 -6.25 -2.60 12.57
C ALA A 281 -6.90 -1.74 11.46
N LEU A 282 -6.69 -2.15 10.21
CA LEU A 282 -7.37 -1.63 9.03
C LEU A 282 -8.15 -2.75 8.35
N LEU A 283 -9.45 -2.55 8.17
CA LEU A 283 -10.31 -3.50 7.47
C LEU A 283 -10.60 -2.95 6.06
N ILE A 284 -10.25 -3.70 5.02
CA ILE A 284 -10.54 -3.31 3.64
C ILE A 284 -12.05 -3.16 3.48
N ALA A 285 -12.51 -1.94 3.18
CA ALA A 285 -13.91 -1.61 2.99
C ALA A 285 -14.29 -1.58 1.51
N ALA A 286 -13.45 -0.96 0.67
CA ALA A 286 -13.69 -0.90 -0.77
C ALA A 286 -12.41 -0.65 -1.57
N ARG A 287 -12.46 -0.89 -2.87
CA ARG A 287 -11.38 -0.58 -3.82
C ARG A 287 -11.55 0.85 -4.33
N LEU A 288 -10.82 1.80 -3.74
CA LEU A 288 -10.77 3.17 -4.24
C LEU A 288 -9.92 3.26 -5.52
N ALA A 289 -8.71 2.69 -5.50
CA ALA A 289 -7.84 2.53 -6.67
C ALA A 289 -7.00 1.23 -6.57
N PRO A 290 -6.43 0.72 -7.68
CA PRO A 290 -5.47 -0.38 -7.63
C PRO A 290 -4.31 -0.06 -6.68
N GLY A 291 -4.05 -0.94 -5.71
CA GLY A 291 -2.99 -0.76 -4.70
C GLY A 291 -3.29 0.27 -3.60
N ALA A 292 -4.45 0.94 -3.63
CA ALA A 292 -4.86 1.92 -2.62
C ALA A 292 -6.34 1.72 -2.25
N PRO A 293 -6.66 0.72 -1.42
CA PRO A 293 -8.02 0.49 -0.94
C PRO A 293 -8.45 1.57 0.05
N LEU A 294 -9.77 1.73 0.19
CA LEU A 294 -10.39 2.41 1.30
C LEU A 294 -10.55 1.40 2.43
N CYS A 295 -10.05 1.73 3.62
CA CYS A 295 -10.09 0.88 4.79
C CYS A 295 -10.92 1.51 5.90
N ARG A 296 -11.75 0.74 6.60
CA ARG A 296 -12.31 1.16 7.88
C ARG A 296 -11.24 1.03 8.96
N VAL A 297 -11.08 2.06 9.76
CA VAL A 297 -10.20 2.05 10.93
C VAL A 297 -10.85 1.23 12.04
N VAL A 298 -10.10 0.30 12.62
CA VAL A 298 -10.43 -0.35 13.90
C VAL A 298 -9.56 0.31 14.94
N SER A 299 -10.19 0.97 15.92
CA SER A 299 -9.50 1.65 17.01
C SER A 299 -10.40 1.75 18.24
N ARG A 300 -9.79 1.75 19.42
CA ARG A 300 -10.45 2.08 20.69
C ARG A 300 -10.73 3.59 20.85
N GLU A 301 -9.99 4.44 20.14
CA GLU A 301 -10.12 5.90 20.20
C GLU A 301 -11.43 6.36 19.55
N ARG A 302 -12.28 7.07 20.31
CA ARG A 302 -13.63 7.46 19.86
C ARG A 302 -13.63 8.26 18.56
N HIS A 303 -12.69 9.18 18.36
CA HIS A 303 -12.62 10.02 17.16
C HIS A 303 -12.22 9.26 15.90
N LEU A 304 -11.79 7.99 16.02
CA LEU A 304 -11.37 7.15 14.90
C LEU A 304 -12.37 6.03 14.56
N GLN A 305 -13.35 5.73 15.42
CA GLN A 305 -14.22 4.54 15.31
C GLN A 305 -15.02 4.46 14.00
N GLN A 306 -15.36 5.60 13.41
CA GLN A 306 -16.12 5.67 12.15
C GLN A 306 -15.24 6.08 10.96
N LEU A 307 -13.95 6.26 11.18
CA LEU A 307 -13.05 6.78 10.17
C LEU A 307 -12.78 5.71 9.12
N GLN A 308 -12.94 6.11 7.87
CA GLN A 308 -12.33 5.43 6.74
C GLN A 308 -11.02 6.13 6.39
N ILE A 309 -9.99 5.35 6.08
CA ILE A 309 -8.69 5.85 5.67
C ILE A 309 -8.29 5.22 4.35
N ALA A 310 -7.77 6.01 3.42
CA ALA A 310 -7.12 5.51 2.22
C ALA A 310 -5.66 5.94 2.23
N LEU A 311 -4.77 4.98 2.01
CA LEU A 311 -3.32 5.18 1.97
C LEU A 311 -2.86 4.92 0.54
N LYS A 312 -2.18 5.88 -0.10
CA LYS A 312 -1.62 5.68 -1.43
C LYS A 312 -0.17 6.11 -1.55
N GLY A 313 0.58 5.37 -2.37
CA GLY A 313 1.85 5.83 -2.90
C GLY A 313 1.66 7.01 -3.86
N GLY A 314 2.73 7.77 -4.11
CA GLY A 314 2.69 8.96 -4.96
C GLY A 314 2.22 8.67 -6.40
N GLN A 315 2.55 7.48 -6.92
CA GLN A 315 2.29 7.05 -8.29
C GLN A 315 1.02 6.20 -8.46
N MET A 316 0.14 6.16 -7.45
CA MET A 316 -1.09 5.35 -7.49
C MET A 316 -2.33 6.21 -7.78
N GLY A 317 -3.33 5.59 -8.42
CA GLY A 317 -4.63 6.19 -8.70
C GLY A 317 -4.68 6.96 -10.01
N GLN A 318 -5.84 7.56 -10.27
CA GLN A 318 -6.08 8.45 -11.41
C GLN A 318 -6.10 9.92 -10.95
N ALA A 319 -6.19 10.87 -11.87
CA ALA A 319 -6.19 12.30 -11.55
C ALA A 319 -7.35 12.70 -10.62
N ASP A 320 -8.51 12.04 -10.74
CA ASP A 320 -9.69 12.31 -9.92
C ASP A 320 -9.67 11.62 -8.54
N TYR A 321 -8.56 11.02 -8.10
CA TYR A 321 -8.50 10.15 -6.92
C TYR A 321 -9.19 10.72 -5.67
N PHE A 322 -8.87 11.95 -5.28
CA PHE A 322 -9.46 12.59 -4.09
C PHE A 322 -10.94 12.95 -4.31
N VAL A 323 -11.32 13.33 -5.53
CA VAL A 323 -12.70 13.66 -5.90
C VAL A 323 -13.57 12.41 -5.90
N LYS A 324 -13.09 11.31 -6.48
CA LYS A 324 -13.73 9.99 -6.43
C LYS A 324 -13.90 9.53 -4.99
N ALA A 325 -12.89 9.74 -4.16
CA ALA A 325 -12.96 9.42 -2.74
C ALA A 325 -13.97 10.30 -1.97
N LEU A 326 -14.31 11.50 -2.44
CA LEU A 326 -15.40 12.30 -1.88
C LEU A 326 -16.77 11.80 -2.38
N ARG A 327 -16.91 11.66 -3.69
CA ARG A 327 -18.19 11.40 -4.39
C ARG A 327 -18.70 9.97 -4.28
N GLY A 328 -17.85 9.02 -3.90
CA GLY A 328 -18.24 7.62 -3.92
C GLY A 328 -18.33 7.04 -5.33
N THR A 329 -18.67 5.77 -5.43
CA THR A 329 -18.91 5.05 -6.68
C THR A 329 -20.30 4.43 -6.76
N VAL A 330 -21.06 4.45 -5.68
CA VAL A 330 -22.48 4.10 -5.70
C VAL A 330 -23.22 5.19 -6.47
N GLN A 331 -23.89 4.83 -7.57
CA GLN A 331 -24.83 5.75 -8.21
C GLN A 331 -25.98 5.99 -7.23
N THR A 332 -26.09 7.21 -6.71
CA THR A 332 -27.35 7.66 -6.12
C THR A 332 -28.36 7.69 -7.27
N GLY A 333 -29.34 6.79 -7.24
CA GLY A 333 -30.46 6.82 -8.18
C GLY A 333 -31.15 8.20 -8.19
N PRO A 334 -31.85 8.55 -9.28
CA PRO A 334 -32.49 9.85 -9.46
C PRO A 334 -33.47 10.23 -8.34
#